data_AF-A0A1I5P0A5-F1
#
_entry.id   AF-A0A1I5P0A5-F1
#
_cell.length_a   1.000
_cell.length_b   1.000
_cell.length_c   1.000
_cell.angle_alpha   90.00
_cell.angle_beta   90.00
_cell.angle_gamma   90.00
#
_symmetry.space_group_name_H-M   'P 1'
#
loop_
_entity.id
_entity.type
_entity.pdbx_description
1 polymer ?
#
loop_
_entity_poly.entity_id
_entity_poly.type
_entity_poly.pdbx_seq_one_letter_code
_entity_poly.pdbx_strand_id
1 'polypeptide(L)'
;MTCRTYSTPEDVLRVPGDVPPGYPIDAIDCALSRADAVVVLLSGQFDGTGAERLADHIVSNALWAVRGELAMLRQLFEHGHQTEAQRVAEDLDKALAAAGKTAQRKGGAQ
;
A
#
# COMPACT_ATOMS: atom_id res chain seq x y z
N MET A 1 -1.53 -18.92 11.97
CA MET A 1 -0.40 -17.98 11.93
C MET A 1 0.66 -18.61 11.02
N THR A 2 0.65 -18.28 9.74
CA THR A 2 1.60 -18.85 8.76
C THR A 2 2.85 -17.98 8.76
N CYS A 3 3.95 -18.54 9.27
CA CYS A 3 5.28 -17.92 9.18
C CYS A 3 5.67 -17.86 7.69
N ARG A 4 5.86 -16.65 7.15
CA ARG A 4 6.37 -16.46 5.78
C ARG A 4 7.88 -16.60 5.78
N THR A 5 8.36 -17.56 5.00
CA THR A 5 9.77 -17.68 4.67
C THR A 5 10.06 -16.78 3.48
N TYR A 6 10.87 -15.74 3.67
CA TYR A 6 11.36 -14.90 2.58
C TYR A 6 12.63 -15.54 2.01
N SER A 7 12.65 -15.81 0.70
CA SER A 7 13.79 -16.45 0.03
C SER A 7 14.89 -15.46 -0.33
N THR A 8 14.55 -14.20 -0.58
CA THR A 8 15.49 -13.11 -0.85
C THR A 8 15.07 -11.82 -0.13
N PRO A 9 15.99 -10.86 0.12
CA PRO A 9 15.61 -9.57 0.72
C PRO A 9 14.60 -8.77 -0.14
N GLU A 10 14.59 -8.98 -1.45
CA GLU A 10 13.60 -8.38 -2.37
C GLU A 10 12.20 -8.97 -2.15
N ASP A 11 12.08 -10.22 -1.71
CA ASP A 11 10.79 -10.85 -1.40
C ASP A 11 10.07 -10.17 -0.22
N VAL A 12 10.81 -9.47 0.65
CA VAL A 12 10.24 -8.66 1.73
C VAL A 12 9.49 -7.45 1.19
N LEU A 13 9.92 -6.93 0.05
CA LEU A 13 9.34 -5.75 -0.59
C LEU A 13 8.25 -6.10 -1.60
N ARG A 14 8.17 -7.38 -2.02
CA ARG A 14 7.17 -7.85 -2.96
C ARG A 14 5.76 -7.77 -2.36
N VAL A 15 4.80 -7.29 -3.15
CA VAL A 15 3.38 -7.36 -2.79
C VAL A 15 2.98 -8.83 -2.56
N PRO A 16 2.45 -9.17 -1.39
CA PRO A 16 2.05 -10.53 -1.11
C PRO A 16 0.98 -11.04 -2.09
N GLY A 17 1.10 -12.30 -2.51
CA GLY A 17 0.17 -12.88 -3.49
C GLY A 17 -1.26 -13.11 -2.98
N ASP A 18 -1.49 -12.91 -1.68
CA ASP A 18 -2.80 -13.00 -1.02
C ASP A 18 -3.45 -11.63 -0.76
N VAL A 19 -2.85 -10.53 -1.25
CA VAL A 19 -3.46 -9.21 -1.15
C VAL A 19 -4.77 -9.20 -1.94
N PRO A 20 -5.88 -8.74 -1.35
CA PRO A 20 -7.16 -8.63 -2.05
C PRO A 20 -7.07 -7.83 -3.36
N PRO A 21 -7.94 -8.11 -4.35
CA PRO A 21 -8.01 -7.35 -5.58
C PRO A 21 -8.30 -5.86 -5.36
N GLY A 22 -7.68 -5.02 -6.20
CA GLY A 22 -7.78 -3.57 -6.20
C GLY A 22 -6.63 -2.88 -5.47
N TYR A 23 -6.73 -1.56 -5.37
CA TYR A 23 -5.68 -0.74 -4.76
C TYR A 23 -5.63 -0.94 -3.23
N PRO A 24 -4.48 -1.37 -2.67
CA PRO A 24 -4.31 -1.52 -1.23
C PRO A 24 -4.06 -0.15 -0.58
N ILE A 25 -5.13 0.65 -0.43
CA ILE A 25 -5.06 2.06 0.01
C ILE A 25 -4.31 2.21 1.33
N ASP A 26 -4.59 1.38 2.32
CA ASP A 26 -3.92 1.45 3.63
C ASP A 26 -2.40 1.28 3.52
N ALA A 27 -1.93 0.37 2.65
CA ALA A 27 -0.51 0.14 2.43
C ALA A 27 0.14 1.31 1.67
N ILE A 28 -0.59 1.91 0.72
CA ILE A 28 -0.15 3.09 -0.02
C ILE A 28 0.00 4.29 0.93
N ASP A 29 -1.02 4.60 1.73
CA ASP A 29 -0.98 5.70 2.69
C ASP A 29 0.10 5.49 3.75
N CYS A 30 0.31 4.23 4.18
CA CYS A 30 1.38 3.89 5.12
C CYS A 30 2.77 4.13 4.51
N ALA A 31 3.01 3.70 3.26
CA ALA A 31 4.29 3.93 2.58
C ALA A 31 4.53 5.42 2.29
N LEU A 32 3.50 6.17 1.88
CA LEU A 32 3.57 7.63 1.72
C LEU A 32 3.93 8.32 3.05
N SER A 33 3.26 7.94 4.14
CA SER A 33 3.52 8.53 5.47
C SER A 33 4.94 8.25 5.96
N ARG A 34 5.48 7.04 5.70
CA ARG A 34 6.89 6.72 6.02
C ARG A 34 7.86 7.56 5.20
N ALA A 35 7.63 7.66 3.88
CA ALA A 35 8.47 8.47 3.01
C ALA A 35 8.46 9.95 3.42
N ASP A 36 7.28 10.50 3.71
CA ASP A 36 7.10 11.89 4.15
C ASP A 36 7.84 12.15 5.46
N ALA A 37 7.68 11.28 6.46
CA ALA A 37 8.40 11.41 7.73
C ALA A 37 9.93 11.47 7.55
N VAL A 38 10.49 10.65 6.67
CA VAL A 38 11.94 10.66 6.39
C VAL A 38 12.35 11.95 5.66
N VAL A 39 11.54 12.42 4.70
CA VAL A 39 11.79 13.68 3.98
C VAL A 39 11.72 14.89 4.91
N VAL A 40 10.76 14.92 5.83
CA VAL A 40 10.63 15.98 6.85
C VAL A 40 11.88 16.01 7.74
N LEU A 41 12.33 14.85 8.23
CA LEU A 41 13.56 14.75 9.03
C LEU A 41 14.80 15.20 8.24
N LEU A 42 14.91 14.80 6.97
CA LEU A 42 15.99 15.23 6.09
C LEU A 42 15.95 16.73 5.79
N SER A 43 14.77 17.33 5.65
CA SER A 43 14.63 18.76 5.36
C SER A 43 15.24 19.62 6.47
N GLY A 44 15.12 19.19 7.73
CA GLY A 44 15.78 19.84 8.86
C GLY A 44 17.32 19.80 8.80
N GLN A 45 17.93 18.92 8.00
CA GLN A 45 19.38 18.92 7.78
C GLN A 45 19.85 20.03 6.84
N PHE A 46 18.91 20.68 6.14
CA PHE A 46 19.18 21.70 5.12
C PHE A 46 18.50 23.04 5.44
N ASP A 47 17.88 23.19 6.61
CA ASP A 47 17.09 24.38 6.98
C ASP A 47 17.95 25.57 7.48
N GLY A 48 19.26 25.38 7.64
CA GLY A 48 20.20 26.43 8.04
C GLY A 48 20.04 26.90 9.49
N THR A 49 19.29 26.18 10.33
CA THR A 49 18.99 26.59 11.72
C THR A 49 20.15 26.39 12.71
N GLY A 50 21.32 25.96 12.22
CA GLY A 50 22.52 25.75 13.06
C GLY A 50 22.53 24.44 13.84
N ALA A 51 21.57 23.54 13.60
CA ALA A 51 21.63 22.17 14.09
C ALA A 51 22.88 21.45 13.55
N GLU A 52 23.46 20.56 14.36
CA GLU A 52 24.60 19.75 13.93
C GLU A 52 24.20 18.88 12.74
N ARG A 53 24.93 19.02 11.63
CA ARG A 53 24.65 18.26 10.41
C ARG A 53 24.98 16.80 10.61
N LEU A 54 24.04 15.93 10.27
CA LEU A 54 24.27 14.49 10.24
C LEU A 54 25.40 14.12 9.27
N ALA A 55 26.10 13.03 9.58
CA ALA A 55 27.13 12.50 8.71
C ALA A 55 26.54 12.08 7.34
N ASP A 56 27.31 12.25 6.26
CA ASP A 56 26.84 12.03 4.89
C ASP A 56 26.26 10.63 4.65
N HIS A 57 26.84 9.60 5.30
CA HIS A 57 26.35 8.24 5.17
C HIS A 57 24.94 8.06 5.79
N ILE A 58 24.60 8.83 6.85
CA ILE A 58 23.26 8.81 7.44
C ILE A 58 22.25 9.45 6.49
N VAL A 59 22.60 10.61 5.92
CA VAL A 59 21.79 11.29 4.91
C VAL A 59 21.58 10.40 3.67
N SER A 60 22.65 9.75 3.22
CA SER A 60 22.60 8.80 2.10
C SER A 60 21.68 7.61 2.40
N ASN A 61 21.78 7.02 3.59
CA ASN A 61 20.91 5.91 4.01
C ASN A 61 19.44 6.33 4.11
N ALA A 62 19.14 7.53 4.61
CA ALA A 62 17.78 8.05 4.67
C ALA A 62 17.19 8.25 3.27
N LEU A 63 17.97 8.81 2.34
CA LEU A 63 17.56 8.91 0.93
C LEU A 63 17.35 7.53 0.29
N TRP A 64 18.18 6.56 0.64
CA TRP A 64 18.01 5.18 0.17
C TRP A 64 16.72 4.55 0.70
N ALA A 65 16.35 4.81 1.96
CA ALA A 65 15.07 4.38 2.52
C ALA A 65 13.88 4.97 1.75
N VAL A 66 13.88 6.28 1.46
CA VAL A 66 12.83 6.93 0.65
C VAL A 66 12.72 6.28 -0.74
N ARG A 67 13.85 5.95 -1.37
CA ARG A 67 13.84 5.22 -2.65
C ARG A 67 13.19 3.83 -2.54
N GLY A 68 13.40 3.14 -1.42
CA GLY A 68 12.73 1.88 -1.10
C GLY A 68 11.21 2.04 -1.01
N GLU A 69 10.73 3.06 -0.31
CA GLU A 69 9.29 3.36 -0.20
C GLU A 69 8.66 3.67 -1.56
N LEU A 70 9.34 4.45 -2.41
CA LEU A 70 8.89 4.74 -3.77
C LEU A 70 8.83 3.47 -4.64
N ALA A 71 9.76 2.53 -4.47
CA ALA A 71 9.72 1.25 -5.18
C ALA A 71 8.53 0.39 -4.73
N MET A 72 8.27 0.33 -3.42
CA MET A 72 7.11 -0.37 -2.86
C MET A 72 5.80 0.24 -3.36
N LEU A 73 5.66 1.56 -3.35
CA LEU A 73 4.50 2.26 -3.88
C LEU A 73 4.21 1.88 -5.34
N ARG A 74 5.24 1.83 -6.20
CA ARG A 74 5.08 1.39 -7.60
C ARG A 74 4.52 -0.03 -7.70
N GLN A 75 4.99 -0.95 -6.86
CA GLN A 75 4.48 -2.32 -6.85
C GLN A 75 3.03 -2.41 -6.37
N LEU A 76 2.64 -1.62 -5.37
CA LEU A 76 1.26 -1.53 -4.89
C LEU A 76 0.32 -0.95 -5.95
N PHE A 77 0.76 0.07 -6.69
CA PHE A 77 0.00 0.62 -7.80
C PHE A 77 -0.13 -0.37 -8.96
N GLU A 78 0.93 -1.08 -9.32
CA GLU A 78 0.89 -2.11 -10.36
C GLU A 78 -0.07 -3.24 -9.98
N HIS A 79 -0.02 -3.74 -8.74
CA HIS A 79 -0.97 -4.73 -8.24
C HIS A 79 -2.41 -4.22 -8.33
N GLY A 80 -2.65 -3.00 -7.87
CA GLY A 80 -3.97 -2.37 -7.95
C GLY A 80 -4.46 -2.29 -9.39
N HIS A 81 -3.63 -1.79 -10.31
CA HIS A 81 -3.99 -1.68 -11.73
C HIS A 81 -4.30 -3.05 -12.37
N GLN A 82 -3.55 -4.09 -12.03
CA GLN A 82 -3.75 -5.44 -12.56
C GLN A 82 -5.02 -6.12 -12.03
N THR A 83 -5.43 -5.80 -10.81
CA THR A 83 -6.51 -6.50 -10.09
C THR A 83 -7.79 -5.68 -9.94
N GLU A 84 -7.78 -4.40 -10.33
CA GLU A 84 -8.92 -3.49 -10.20
C GLU A 84 -10.18 -4.00 -10.91
N ALA A 85 -10.03 -4.55 -12.12
CA ALA A 85 -11.15 -5.11 -12.86
C ALA A 85 -11.78 -6.32 -12.14
N GLN A 86 -10.96 -7.13 -11.46
CA GLN A 86 -11.43 -8.26 -10.67
C GLN A 86 -12.23 -7.76 -9.45
N ARG A 87 -11.73 -6.73 -8.76
CA ARG A 87 -12.46 -6.08 -7.66
C ARG A 87 -13.85 -5.62 -8.09
N VAL A 88 -13.93 -4.89 -9.21
CA VAL A 88 -15.20 -4.35 -9.72
C VAL A 88 -16.18 -5.48 -10.07
N ALA A 89 -15.70 -6.56 -10.69
CA ALA A 89 -16.53 -7.72 -11.01
C ALA A 89 -17.07 -8.39 -9.74
N GLU A 90 -16.23 -8.62 -8.74
CA GLU A 90 -16.64 -9.21 -7.46
C GLU A 90 -17.67 -8.34 -6.72
N ASP A 91 -17.52 -7.03 -6.75
CA ASP A 91 -18.45 -6.10 -6.10
C ASP A 91 -19.79 -6.03 -6.84
N LEU A 92 -19.79 -6.11 -8.16
CA LEU A 92 -21.01 -6.23 -8.96
C LEU A 92 -21.75 -7.53 -8.64
N ASP A 93 -21.06 -8.67 -8.59
CA ASP A 93 -21.66 -9.96 -8.26
C ASP A 93 -22.30 -9.95 -6.86
N LYS A 94 -21.62 -9.35 -5.87
CA LYS A 94 -22.18 -9.15 -4.52
C LYS A 94 -23.43 -8.26 -4.54
N ALA A 95 -23.42 -7.18 -5.31
CA ALA A 95 -24.55 -6.25 -5.43
C ALA A 95 -25.77 -6.92 -6.08
N LEU A 96 -25.57 -7.67 -7.16
CA LEU A 96 -26.63 -8.42 -7.84
C LEU A 96 -27.23 -9.50 -6.92
N ALA A 97 -26.38 -10.23 -6.17
CA ALA A 97 -26.84 -11.21 -5.19
C ALA A 97 -27.66 -10.57 -4.05
N ALA A 98 -27.29 -9.37 -3.60
CA ALA A 98 -28.05 -8.61 -2.60
C ALA A 98 -29.40 -8.12 -3.14
N ALA A 99 -29.44 -7.66 -4.38
CA ALA A 99 -30.68 -7.24 -5.06
C ALA A 99 -31.67 -8.41 -5.22
N GLY A 100 -31.19 -9.59 -5.63
CA GLY A 100 -32.01 -10.79 -5.76
C GLY A 100 -32.66 -11.24 -4.43
N LYS A 101 -31.90 -11.19 -3.33
CA LYS A 101 -32.44 -11.47 -1.97
C LYS A 101 -33.51 -10.46 -1.55
N THR A 102 -33.38 -9.20 -1.97
CA THR A 102 -34.33 -8.14 -1.64
C THR A 102 -35.65 -8.31 -2.40
N ALA A 103 -35.61 -8.77 -3.65
CA ALA A 103 -36.79 -9.09 -4.44
C ALA A 103 -37.58 -10.28 -3.85
N GLN A 104 -36.90 -11.36 -3.43
CA GLN A 104 -37.56 -12.50 -2.76
C GLN A 104 -38.22 -12.13 -1.43
N ARG A 105 -37.63 -11.25 -0.63
CA ARG A 105 -38.23 -10.77 0.64
C ARG A 105 -39.54 -10.02 0.45
N LYS A 106 -39.72 -9.30 -0.66
CA LYS A 106 -40.96 -8.55 -0.94
C LYS A 106 -42.09 -9.43 -1.48
N GLY A 107 -41.78 -10.58 -2.08
CA GLY A 107 -42.78 -11.53 -2.62
C GLY A 107 -43.31 -12.55 -1.61
N GLY A 108 -42.72 -12.66 -0.41
CA GLY A 108 -43.11 -13.64 0.61
C GLY A 108 -44.03 -13.12 1.73
N ALA A 109 -44.50 -11.88 1.62
CA ALA A 109 -45.51 -11.30 2.52
C ALA A 109 -46.85 -11.25 1.79
N GLN A 110 -47.48 -12.41 1.61
CA GLN A 110 -48.86 -12.53 1.15
C GLN A 110 -49.58 -13.59 1.95
#